data_AF-A0A9X4RCZ4-F1
#
_entry.id   AF-A0A9X4RCZ4-F1
#
_cell.length_a   1.000
_cell.length_b   1.000
_cell.length_c   1.000
_cell.angle_alpha   90.00
_cell.angle_beta   90.00
_cell.angle_gamma   90.00
#
_symmetry.space_group_name_H-M   'P 1'
#
loop_
_entity.id
_entity.type
_entity.pdbx_description
1 polymer ?
#
loop_
_entity_poly.entity_id
_entity_poly.type
_entity_poly.pdbx_seq_one_letter_code
_entity_poly.pdbx_strand_id
1 'polypeptide(L)'
;MTVTQTRREAYLEDYAWLRSCGCTHDQIAERFGIQRVSLETTLRRAGFRIPELGEVVIERALARLIAAGGPFTANALPSGESEGLSTSALNRAVQSGLIVRAGRAPSRLHHGNVTTYYPAPVVAELAS
;
A
#
# COMPACT_ATOMS: atom_id res chain seq x y z
N MET A 1 27.93 -4.30 -21.91
CA MET A 1 26.84 -4.13 -20.92
C MET A 1 27.50 -3.80 -19.59
N THR A 2 27.08 -2.69 -19.00
CA THR A 2 27.86 -1.84 -18.08
C THR A 2 27.73 -2.25 -16.61
N VAL A 3 28.87 -2.47 -15.95
CA VAL A 3 29.07 -2.82 -14.52
C VAL A 3 28.25 -1.96 -13.53
N THR A 4 27.87 -0.75 -13.92
CA THR A 4 27.07 0.19 -13.13
C THR A 4 25.63 -0.25 -12.90
N GLN A 5 25.05 -1.04 -13.81
CA GLN A 5 23.65 -1.49 -13.70
C GLN A 5 23.49 -2.56 -12.61
N THR A 6 24.47 -3.45 -12.49
CA THR A 6 24.47 -4.57 -11.53
C THR A 6 24.55 -4.09 -10.08
N ARG A 7 25.30 -3.02 -9.80
CA ARG A 7 25.43 -2.47 -8.45
C ARG A 7 24.13 -1.80 -7.96
N ARG A 8 23.39 -1.17 -8.89
CA ARG A 8 22.10 -0.55 -8.58
C ARG A 8 21.03 -1.61 -8.31
N GLU A 9 21.01 -2.68 -9.09
CA GLU A 9 20.07 -3.79 -8.93
C GLU A 9 20.31 -4.51 -7.59
N ALA A 10 21.56 -4.87 -7.27
CA ALA A 10 21.91 -5.46 -5.98
C ALA A 10 21.50 -4.57 -4.79
N TYR A 11 21.70 -3.25 -4.91
CA TYR A 11 21.28 -2.30 -3.88
C TYR A 11 19.76 -2.31 -3.65
N LEU A 12 18.96 -2.45 -4.71
CA LEU A 12 17.51 -2.47 -4.63
C LEU A 12 16.98 -3.81 -4.13
N GLU A 13 17.64 -4.92 -4.47
CA GLU A 13 17.36 -6.25 -3.94
C GLU A 13 17.64 -6.32 -2.43
N ASP A 14 18.80 -5.82 -1.99
CA ASP A 14 19.15 -5.73 -0.56
C ASP A 14 18.13 -4.87 0.19
N TYR A 15 17.74 -3.72 -0.38
CA TYR A 15 16.69 -2.88 0.18
C TYR A 15 15.36 -3.65 0.29
N ALA A 16 14.93 -4.35 -0.77
CA ALA A 16 13.67 -5.08 -0.78
C ALA A 16 13.67 -6.22 0.25
N TRP A 17 14.78 -6.94 0.38
CA TRP A 17 14.97 -7.97 1.40
C TRP A 17 14.93 -7.39 2.81
N LEU A 18 15.64 -6.30 3.09
CA LEU A 18 15.60 -5.66 4.40
C LEU A 18 14.19 -5.16 4.76
N ARG A 19 13.46 -4.63 3.77
CA ARG A 19 12.06 -4.23 3.95
C ARG A 19 11.15 -5.43 4.23
N SER A 20 11.37 -6.58 3.59
CA SER A 20 10.60 -7.81 3.86
C SER A 20 10.89 -8.39 5.25
N CYS A 21 12.10 -8.19 5.78
CA CYS A 21 12.47 -8.50 7.16
C CYS A 21 11.91 -7.50 8.20
N GLY A 22 11.20 -6.46 7.76
CA GLY A 22 10.54 -5.50 8.65
C GLY A 22 11.40 -4.30 9.06
N CYS A 23 12.59 -4.10 8.48
CA CYS A 23 13.42 -2.93 8.79
C CYS A 23 12.74 -1.62 8.34
N THR A 24 12.90 -0.57 9.15
CA THR A 24 12.48 0.80 8.80
C THR A 24 13.49 1.46 7.86
N HIS A 25 13.11 2.54 7.17
CA HIS A 25 14.03 3.30 6.33
C HIS A 25 15.22 3.86 7.10
N ASP A 26 15.04 4.23 8.37
CA ASP A 26 16.13 4.72 9.21
C ASP A 26 17.15 3.61 9.49
N GLN A 27 16.67 2.41 9.87
CA GLN A 27 17.51 1.24 10.10
C GLN A 27 18.24 0.80 8.83
N ILE A 28 17.57 0.88 7.68
CA ILE A 28 18.20 0.54 6.39
C ILE A 28 19.24 1.59 6.00
N ALA A 29 18.95 2.88 6.20
CA ALA A 29 19.88 3.96 5.91
C ALA A 29 21.15 3.84 6.77
N GLU A 30 20.98 3.57 8.06
CA GLU A 30 22.08 3.28 9.00
C GLU A 30 22.90 2.08 8.54
N ARG A 31 22.25 0.96 8.18
CA ARG A 31 22.92 -0.25 7.70
C ARG A 31 23.68 -0.04 6.40
N PHE A 32 23.19 0.83 5.52
CA PHE A 32 23.85 1.22 4.28
C PHE A 32 24.89 2.33 4.48
N GLY A 33 25.01 2.90 5.68
CA GLY A 33 25.93 3.99 5.99
C GLY A 33 25.60 5.30 5.27
N ILE A 34 24.31 5.55 4.99
CA ILE A 34 23.83 6.74 4.29
C ILE A 34 22.76 7.48 5.10
N GLN A 35 22.47 8.73 4.71
CA GLN A 35 21.36 9.47 5.28
C GLN A 35 20.02 8.96 4.74
N ARG A 36 18.98 8.99 5.59
CA ARG A 36 17.60 8.63 5.24
C ARG A 36 17.12 9.33 3.97
N VAL A 37 17.33 10.64 3.86
CA VAL A 37 16.92 11.45 2.70
C VAL A 37 17.61 10.99 1.40
N SER A 38 18.86 10.53 1.50
CA SER A 38 19.61 9.98 0.36
C SER A 38 19.07 8.62 -0.07
N LEU A 39 18.70 7.76 0.89
CA LEU A 39 17.99 6.50 0.62
C LEU A 39 16.67 6.78 -0.12
N GLU A 40 15.86 7.69 0.41
CA GLU A 40 14.56 8.03 -0.17
C GLU A 40 14.67 8.59 -1.59
N THR A 41 15.67 9.44 -1.83
CA THR A 41 15.95 10.00 -3.16
C THR A 41 16.40 8.93 -4.14
N THR A 42 17.23 7.99 -3.71
CA THR A 42 17.71 6.88 -4.55
C THR A 42 16.56 5.96 -4.97
N LEU A 43 15.70 5.59 -4.02
CA LEU A 43 14.53 4.74 -4.26
C LEU A 43 13.53 5.42 -5.19
N ARG A 44 13.22 6.70 -4.96
CA ARG A 44 12.34 7.48 -5.83
C ARG A 44 12.88 7.57 -7.27
N ARG A 45 14.19 7.78 -7.45
CA ARG A 45 14.85 7.76 -8.78
C ARG A 45 14.84 6.37 -9.42
N ALA A 46 14.72 5.30 -8.63
CA ALA A 46 14.55 3.93 -9.10
C ALA A 46 13.08 3.53 -9.33
N GLY A 47 12.14 4.45 -9.14
CA GLY A 47 10.71 4.16 -9.26
C GLY A 47 10.14 3.37 -8.07
N PHE A 48 10.93 3.16 -7.01
CA PHE A 48 10.45 2.53 -5.79
C PHE A 48 9.62 3.54 -4.98
N ARG A 49 8.36 3.19 -4.75
CA ARG A 49 7.50 3.91 -3.81
C ARG A 49 7.88 3.53 -2.39
N ILE A 50 8.09 4.54 -1.55
CA ILE A 50 8.33 4.38 -0.13
C ILE A 50 7.02 4.66 0.60
N PRO A 51 6.37 3.65 1.18
CA PRO A 51 5.18 3.90 1.97
C PRO A 51 5.60 4.60 3.26
N GLU A 52 5.06 5.80 3.47
CA GLU A 52 5.20 6.53 4.72
C GLU A 52 4.50 5.75 5.86
N LEU A 53 4.84 6.06 7.12
CA LEU A 53 4.27 5.39 8.29
C LEU A 53 2.73 5.39 8.28
N GLY A 54 2.10 6.49 7.85
CA GLY A 54 0.65 6.57 7.67
C GLY A 54 0.11 5.61 6.61
N GLU A 55 0.85 5.41 5.52
CA GLU A 55 0.48 4.47 4.46
C GLU A 55 0.58 3.02 4.93
N VAL A 56 1.60 2.67 5.74
CA VAL A 56 1.73 1.31 6.31
C VAL A 56 0.54 0.96 7.22
N VAL A 57 0.04 1.92 8.00
CA VAL A 57 -1.13 1.70 8.87
C VAL A 57 -2.38 1.46 8.03
N ILE A 58 -2.57 2.23 6.96
CA ILE A 58 -3.69 2.07 6.02
C ILE A 58 -3.60 0.74 5.29
N GLU A 59 -2.43 0.35 4.79
CA GLU A 59 -2.22 -0.92 4.09
C GLU A 59 -2.49 -2.13 5.01
N ARG A 60 -2.07 -2.07 6.27
CA ARG A 60 -2.39 -3.10 7.27
C ARG A 60 -3.89 -3.18 7.56
N ALA A 61 -4.56 -2.03 7.70
CA ALA A 61 -6.00 -2.00 7.90
C ALA A 61 -6.73 -2.59 6.69
N LEU A 62 -6.30 -2.23 5.47
CA LEU A 62 -6.85 -2.76 4.24
C LEU A 62 -6.66 -4.27 4.12
N ALA A 63 -5.47 -4.79 4.44
CA ALA A 63 -5.22 -6.23 4.44
C ALA A 63 -6.13 -7.00 5.41
N ARG A 64 -6.40 -6.43 6.60
CA ARG A 64 -7.36 -7.02 7.56
C ARG A 64 -8.79 -7.02 7.03
N LEU A 65 -9.23 -5.94 6.39
CA LEU A 65 -10.56 -5.86 5.78
C LEU A 65 -10.72 -6.87 4.63
N ILE A 66 -9.68 -7.04 3.82
CA ILE A 66 -9.64 -8.06 2.75
C ILE A 66 -9.73 -9.47 3.35
N ALA A 67 -8.92 -9.76 4.37
CA ALA A 67 -8.91 -11.06 5.03
C ALA A 67 -10.23 -11.39 5.73
N ALA A 68 -10.98 -10.39 6.20
CA ALA A 68 -12.29 -10.58 6.81
C ALA A 68 -13.36 -11.05 5.81
N GLY A 69 -13.14 -10.93 4.50
CA GLY A 69 -14.06 -11.44 3.47
C GLY A 69 -15.36 -10.65 3.29
N GLY A 70 -15.64 -9.67 4.16
CA GLY A 70 -16.88 -8.89 4.13
C GLY A 70 -16.81 -7.64 3.26
N PRO A 71 -17.98 -7.05 2.91
CA PRO A 71 -18.02 -5.72 2.32
C PRO A 71 -17.49 -4.67 3.29
N PHE A 72 -16.75 -3.69 2.77
CA PHE A 72 -16.29 -2.55 3.55
C PHE A 72 -16.33 -1.26 2.75
N THR A 73 -16.21 -0.13 3.45
CA THR A 73 -16.19 1.21 2.86
C THR A 73 -14.90 1.92 3.19
N ALA A 74 -14.61 3.04 2.53
CA ALA A 74 -13.43 3.86 2.83
C ALA A 74 -13.38 4.32 4.29
N ASN A 75 -14.54 4.48 4.94
CA ASN A 75 -14.65 4.86 6.35
C ASN A 75 -14.14 3.79 7.32
N ALA A 76 -13.96 2.54 6.86
CA ALA A 76 -13.36 1.47 7.65
C ALA A 76 -11.83 1.57 7.70
N LEU A 77 -11.23 2.40 6.85
CA LEU A 77 -9.79 2.68 6.88
C LEU A 77 -9.50 3.85 7.82
N PRO A 78 -8.30 3.88 8.45
CA PRO A 78 -7.86 5.01 9.23
C PRO A 78 -7.84 6.29 8.38
N SER A 79 -8.64 7.28 8.78
CA SER A 79 -8.58 8.64 8.27
C SER A 79 -7.52 9.41 9.05
N GLY A 80 -6.24 9.11 8.80
CA GLY A 80 -5.13 9.92 9.30
C GLY A 80 -5.07 11.30 8.64
N GLU A 81 -4.00 12.06 8.88
CA GLU A 81 -3.78 13.45 8.40
C GLU A 81 -3.81 13.63 6.86
N SER A 82 -4.02 12.58 6.07
CA SER A 82 -4.17 12.67 4.63
C SER A 82 -5.22 11.70 4.10
N GLU A 83 -6.44 12.21 3.92
CA GLU A 83 -7.58 11.54 3.25
C GLU A 83 -7.20 11.01 1.85
N GLY A 84 -6.22 11.65 1.20
CA GLY A 84 -5.64 11.22 -0.07
C GLY A 84 -4.91 9.87 -0.02
N LEU A 85 -4.39 9.46 1.14
CA LEU A 85 -3.66 8.19 1.29
C LEU A 85 -4.61 6.99 1.27
N SER A 86 -5.74 7.07 1.98
CA SER A 86 -6.75 6.00 1.99
C SER A 86 -7.35 5.80 0.61
N THR A 87 -7.66 6.90 -0.09
CA THR A 87 -8.13 6.86 -1.48
C THR A 87 -7.09 6.24 -2.42
N SER A 88 -5.82 6.62 -2.26
CA SER A 88 -4.71 6.06 -3.04
C SER A 88 -4.53 4.56 -2.81
N ALA A 89 -4.57 4.10 -1.57
CA ALA A 89 -4.46 2.69 -1.22
C ALA A 89 -5.62 1.86 -1.80
N LEU A 90 -6.85 2.36 -1.72
CA LEU A 90 -8.03 1.71 -2.32
C LEU A 90 -7.90 1.63 -3.85
N ASN A 91 -7.48 2.70 -4.52
CA ASN A 91 -7.30 2.70 -5.97
C ASN A 91 -6.25 1.68 -6.41
N ARG A 92 -5.13 1.57 -5.69
CA ARG A 92 -4.12 0.55 -5.95
C ARG A 92 -4.68 -0.86 -5.76
N ALA A 93 -5.36 -1.12 -4.65
CA ALA A 93 -5.93 -2.44 -4.39
C ALA A 93 -6.96 -2.84 -5.47
N VAL A 94 -7.72 -1.89 -6.01
CA VAL A 94 -8.59 -2.12 -7.18
C VAL A 94 -7.78 -2.45 -8.43
N GLN A 95 -6.76 -1.65 -8.75
CA GLN A 95 -5.91 -1.88 -9.93
C GLN A 95 -5.15 -3.21 -9.87
N SER A 96 -4.72 -3.62 -8.68
CA SER A 96 -4.05 -4.90 -8.44
C SER A 96 -5.02 -6.08 -8.32
N GLY A 97 -6.33 -5.85 -8.46
CA GLY A 97 -7.33 -6.92 -8.39
C GLY A 97 -7.50 -7.56 -7.02
N LEU A 98 -7.06 -6.91 -5.94
CA LEU A 98 -7.26 -7.41 -4.56
C LEU A 98 -8.69 -7.16 -4.07
N ILE A 99 -9.32 -6.10 -4.57
CA ILE A 99 -10.68 -5.70 -4.23
C ILE A 99 -11.43 -5.24 -5.49
N VAL A 100 -12.76 -5.35 -5.46
CA VAL A 100 -13.64 -4.83 -6.50
C VAL A 100 -14.52 -3.70 -5.96
N ARG A 101 -14.92 -2.78 -6.83
CA ARG A 101 -15.93 -1.76 -6.52
C ARG A 101 -17.31 -2.33 -6.82
N ALA A 102 -18.16 -2.48 -5.80
CA ALA A 102 -19.49 -3.06 -5.96
C ALA A 102 -20.61 -2.01 -5.98
N GLY A 103 -20.26 -0.74 -6.25
CA GLY A 103 -21.23 0.35 -6.39
C GLY A 103 -21.28 1.28 -5.19
N ARG A 104 -22.32 2.13 -5.16
CA ARG A 104 -22.55 3.16 -4.16
C ARG A 104 -23.69 2.74 -3.26
N ALA A 105 -23.43 2.62 -1.96
CA ALA A 105 -24.46 2.37 -0.95
C ALA A 105 -24.81 3.68 -0.24
N PRO A 106 -26.08 3.89 0.16
CA PRO A 106 -26.44 5.00 1.01
C PRO A 106 -25.72 4.85 2.35
N SER A 107 -24.94 5.87 2.74
CA SER A 107 -24.26 5.87 4.03
C SER A 107 -25.27 6.10 5.14
N ARG A 108 -25.22 5.26 6.19
CA ARG A 108 -26.01 5.50 7.42
C ARG A 108 -25.43 6.63 8.29
N LEU A 109 -24.20 7.06 8.02
CA LEU A 109 -23.45 8.00 8.86
C LEU A 109 -23.27 9.38 8.22
N HIS A 110 -23.39 9.50 6.89
CA HIS A 110 -23.24 10.77 6.17
C HIS A 110 -24.38 10.96 5.16
N HIS A 111 -24.77 12.21 4.93
CA HIS A 111 -25.76 12.61 3.92
C HIS A 111 -25.12 12.48 2.52
N GLY A 112 -24.90 11.24 2.07
CA GLY A 112 -24.20 10.95 0.82
C GLY A 112 -24.03 9.46 0.53
N ASN A 113 -23.68 9.18 -0.72
CA ASN A 113 -23.39 7.82 -1.21
C ASN A 113 -21.93 7.46 -0.94
N VAL A 114 -21.66 6.33 -0.29
CA VAL A 114 -20.30 5.83 -0.04
C VAL A 114 -20.03 4.61 -0.92
N THR A 115 -18.87 4.59 -1.57
CA THR A 115 -18.45 3.46 -2.40
C THR A 115 -18.19 2.23 -1.52
N THR A 116 -18.82 1.12 -1.88
CA THR A 116 -18.63 -0.18 -1.20
C THR A 116 -17.64 -1.03 -1.99
N TYR A 117 -16.71 -1.66 -1.27
CA TYR A 117 -15.68 -2.52 -1.81
C TYR A 117 -15.86 -3.94 -1.29
N TYR A 118 -15.53 -4.93 -2.12
CA TYR A 118 -15.50 -6.34 -1.76
C TYR A 118 -14.11 -6.91 -2.02
N PRO A 119 -13.61 -7.84 -1.19
CA PRO A 119 -12.42 -8.62 -1.52
C PRO A 119 -12.63 -9.40 -2.81
N ALA A 120 -11.66 -9.35 -3.73
CA ALA A 120 -11.73 -10.10 -4.98
C ALA A 120 -11.93 -11.63 -4.84
N PRO A 121 -11.35 -12.34 -3.83
CA PRO A 121 -11.62 -13.77 -3.68
C PRO A 121 -13.09 -14.11 -3.40
N VAL A 122 -13.87 -13.18 -2.84
CA VAL A 122 -15.29 -13.38 -2.48
C VAL A 122 -16.19 -13.28 -3.71
N VAL A 123 -15.78 -12.55 -4.75
CA VAL A 123 -16.57 -12.40 -5.99
C VAL A 123 -16.52 -13.68 -6.82
N ALA A 124 -15.42 -14.43 -6.75
CA ALA A 124 -15.30 -15.72 -7.43
C ALA A 124 -16.27 -16.78 -6.85
N GLU A 125 -16.50 -16.76 -5.54
CA GLU A 125 -17.44 -17.69 -4.89
C GLU A 125 -18.91 -17.32 -5.09
N LEU A 126 -19.24 -16.05 -5.31
CA LEU A 126 -20.62 -15.60 -5.57
C LEU A 126 -21.06 -15.75 -7.04
N ALA A 127 -20.14 -16.12 -7.94
CA ALA A 127 -20.40 -16.33 -9.36
C ALA A 127 -20.45 -17.81 -9.77
N SER A 128 -20.33 -18.74 -8.80
CA SER A 128 -20.56 -20.19 -8.97
C SER A 128 -21.93 -20.58 -8.44
#